data_AF-A0A7V9RF74-F1
#
_entry.id   AF-A0A7V9RF74-F1
#
_cell.length_a   1.000
_cell.length_b   1.000
_cell.length_c   1.000
_cell.angle_alpha   90.00
_cell.angle_beta   90.00
_cell.angle_gamma   90.00
#
_symmetry.space_group_name_H-M   'P 1'
#
loop_
_entity.id
_entity.type
_entity.pdbx_description
1 polymer ?
#
loop_
_entity_poly.entity_id
_entity_poly.type
_entity_poly.pdbx_seq_one_letter_code
_entity_poly.pdbx_strand_id
1 'polypeptide(L)'
;IHERSRVKLAPEIVRVLDDLPPTTGELVGEPGPSTLLGPMVVLSQAPFDEVARRCAAQLGTAILVARQDVDADALAREARALGATPMTDVGAPNLFAIPAFPILLVVRDETIAERFELPRLDLAD
;
A
#
# COMPACT_ATOMS: atom_id res chain seq x y z
N ILE A 1 -8.83 10.33 -27.26
CA ILE A 1 -10.02 9.46 -26.98
C ILE A 1 -10.78 9.88 -25.70
N HIS A 2 -10.20 10.66 -24.78
CA HIS A 2 -10.84 11.00 -23.50
C HIS A 2 -11.79 12.22 -23.48
N GLU A 3 -11.75 13.11 -24.47
CA GLU A 3 -12.50 14.40 -24.44
C GLU A 3 -14.02 14.27 -24.49
N ARG A 4 -14.56 13.11 -24.88
CA ARG A 4 -16.00 12.84 -24.96
C ARG A 4 -16.54 11.93 -23.85
N SER A 5 -15.68 11.53 -22.91
CA SER A 5 -16.10 10.71 -21.77
C SER A 5 -16.88 11.55 -20.76
N ARG A 6 -18.06 11.08 -20.34
CA ARG A 6 -18.79 11.67 -19.18
C ARG A 6 -18.12 11.32 -17.85
N VAL A 7 -17.20 10.36 -17.85
CA VAL A 7 -16.42 9.95 -16.68
C VAL A 7 -15.09 10.71 -16.71
N LYS A 8 -14.87 11.51 -15.67
CA LYS A 8 -13.57 12.14 -15.42
C LYS A 8 -12.69 11.14 -14.67
N LEU A 9 -11.57 10.76 -15.27
CA LEU A 9 -10.57 9.93 -14.61
C LEU A 9 -9.85 10.75 -13.53
N ALA A 10 -9.50 10.10 -12.43
CA ALA A 10 -8.65 10.70 -11.42
C ALA A 10 -7.24 10.94 -12.02
N PRO A 11 -6.53 12.02 -11.63
CA PRO A 11 -5.21 12.35 -12.16
C PRO A 11 -4.21 11.19 -12.10
N GLU A 12 -4.25 10.41 -11.02
CA GLU A 12 -3.39 9.25 -10.79
C GLU A 12 -3.61 8.19 -11.88
N ILE A 13 -4.85 7.94 -12.27
CA ILE A 13 -5.20 6.96 -13.30
C ILE A 13 -4.70 7.42 -14.68
N VAL A 14 -4.85 8.71 -15.00
CA VAL A 14 -4.37 9.26 -16.28
C VAL A 14 -2.87 9.07 -16.41
N ARG A 15 -2.11 9.38 -15.34
CA ARG A 15 -0.65 9.23 -15.34
C ARG A 15 -0.20 7.79 -15.56
N VAL A 16 -0.90 6.83 -14.96
CA VAL A 16 -0.59 5.41 -15.15
C VAL A 16 -0.86 4.97 -16.59
N LEU A 17 -1.95 5.45 -17.21
CA LEU A 17 -2.22 5.18 -18.63
C LEU A 17 -1.19 5.82 -19.57
N ASP A 18 -0.52 6.88 -19.12
CA ASP A 18 0.59 7.54 -19.82
C ASP A 18 1.96 6.92 -19.46
N ASP A 19 1.99 5.77 -18.78
CA ASP A 19 3.20 5.06 -18.33
C ASP A 19 4.16 5.94 -17.49
N LEU A 20 3.62 6.90 -16.75
CA LEU A 20 4.42 7.80 -15.91
C LEU A 20 4.74 7.17 -14.55
N PRO A 21 5.89 7.53 -13.94
CA PRO A 21 6.27 7.04 -12.63
C PRO A 21 5.25 7.40 -11.53
N PRO A 22 5.13 6.55 -10.48
CA PRO A 22 4.26 6.81 -9.35
C PRO A 22 4.61 8.12 -8.63
N THR A 23 3.58 8.77 -8.12
CA THR A 23 3.68 10.06 -7.42
C THR A 23 3.50 9.93 -5.91
N THR A 24 2.67 8.97 -5.49
CA THR A 24 2.35 8.71 -4.09
C THR A 24 3.37 7.81 -3.40
N GLY A 25 4.28 7.18 -4.15
CA GLY A 25 5.11 6.12 -3.59
C GLY A 25 6.28 5.66 -4.43
N GLU A 26 6.88 4.57 -3.96
CA GLU A 26 7.84 3.74 -4.67
C GLU A 26 7.21 2.37 -4.94
N LEU A 27 7.34 1.88 -6.17
CA LEU A 27 6.82 0.57 -6.57
C LEU A 27 7.89 -0.50 -6.36
N VAL A 28 7.55 -1.55 -5.62
CA VAL A 28 8.44 -2.68 -5.31
C VAL A 28 7.85 -3.97 -5.86
N GLY A 29 8.60 -4.67 -6.72
CA GLY A 29 8.16 -5.91 -7.37
C GLY A 29 7.42 -5.67 -8.69
N GLU A 30 6.81 -6.74 -9.23
CA GLU A 30 6.12 -6.73 -10.52
C GLU A 30 4.60 -6.62 -10.36
N PRO A 31 3.92 -5.72 -11.10
CA PRO A 31 2.46 -5.62 -11.11
C PRO A 31 1.75 -6.95 -11.37
N GLY A 32 0.65 -7.16 -10.67
CA GLY A 32 -0.13 -8.38 -10.79
C GLY A 32 -1.41 -8.37 -9.95
N PRO A 33 -2.28 -9.38 -10.10
CA PRO A 33 -3.48 -9.50 -9.29
C PRO A 33 -3.09 -9.64 -7.80
N SER A 34 -3.62 -8.76 -6.95
CA SER A 34 -3.43 -8.87 -5.51
C SER A 34 -4.34 -9.96 -4.93
N THR A 35 -3.78 -10.78 -4.05
CA THR A 35 -4.52 -11.77 -3.25
C THR A 35 -5.11 -11.19 -1.96
N LEU A 36 -4.83 -9.92 -1.66
CA LEU A 36 -5.29 -9.24 -0.45
C LEU A 36 -6.77 -8.85 -0.56
N LEU A 37 -7.61 -9.41 0.32
CA LEU A 37 -9.07 -9.21 0.29
C LEU A 37 -9.55 -8.01 1.13
N GLY A 38 -8.70 -7.48 2.01
CA GLY A 38 -9.03 -6.38 2.91
C GLY A 38 -7.78 -5.80 3.58
N PRO A 39 -7.93 -4.83 4.48
CA PRO A 39 -6.80 -4.28 5.21
C PRO A 39 -6.06 -5.37 5.99
N MET A 40 -4.74 -5.32 5.96
CA MET A 40 -3.88 -6.18 6.77
C MET A 40 -2.93 -5.29 7.55
N VAL A 41 -2.89 -5.50 8.87
CA VAL A 41 -2.00 -4.77 9.77
C VAL A 41 -0.91 -5.72 10.23
N VAL A 42 0.35 -5.30 10.12
CA VAL A 42 1.51 -6.08 10.58
C VAL A 42 2.41 -5.22 11.45
N LEU A 43 3.01 -5.83 12.46
CA LEU A 43 4.12 -5.23 13.20
C LEU A 43 5.44 -5.58 12.49
N SER A 44 6.28 -4.57 12.23
CA SER A 44 7.67 -4.80 11.80
C SER A 44 8.59 -3.64 12.15
N GLN A 45 9.78 -3.97 12.66
CA GLN A 45 10.86 -3.00 12.90
C GLN A 45 11.80 -2.85 11.69
N ALA A 46 11.58 -3.62 10.64
CA ALA A 46 12.47 -3.66 9.49
C ALA A 46 12.39 -2.38 8.61
N PRO A 47 13.39 -2.18 7.75
CA PRO A 47 13.31 -1.22 6.66
C PRO A 47 12.07 -1.45 5.78
N PHE A 48 11.47 -0.36 5.32
CA PHE A 48 10.19 -0.41 4.60
C PHE A 48 10.29 -1.10 3.24
N ASP A 49 11.40 -0.93 2.54
CA ASP A 49 11.70 -1.62 1.29
C ASP A 49 11.80 -3.14 1.49
N GLU A 50 12.31 -3.58 2.63
CA GLU A 50 12.44 -5.00 2.95
C GLU A 50 11.07 -5.64 3.24
N VAL A 51 10.24 -4.97 4.04
CA VAL A 51 8.84 -5.37 4.27
C VAL A 51 8.10 -5.45 2.94
N ALA A 52 8.23 -4.42 2.10
CA ALA A 52 7.59 -4.38 0.79
C ALA A 52 8.01 -5.56 -0.10
N ARG A 53 9.32 -5.87 -0.19
CA ARG A 53 9.82 -7.00 -0.99
C ARG A 53 9.25 -8.34 -0.53
N ARG A 54 9.20 -8.58 0.79
CA ARG A 54 8.67 -9.83 1.36
C ARG A 54 7.17 -9.95 1.13
N CYS A 55 6.43 -8.87 1.36
CA CYS A 55 4.99 -8.82 1.09
C CYS A 55 4.69 -8.99 -0.41
N ALA A 56 5.48 -8.39 -1.30
CA ALA A 56 5.32 -8.56 -2.75
C ALA A 56 5.42 -10.04 -3.15
N ALA A 57 6.44 -10.73 -2.63
CA ALA A 57 6.66 -12.15 -2.90
C ALA A 57 5.52 -13.03 -2.35
N GLN A 58 4.99 -12.72 -1.17
CA GLN A 58 3.89 -13.49 -0.55
C GLN A 58 2.53 -13.23 -1.20
N LEU A 59 2.25 -11.98 -1.58
CA LEU A 59 0.96 -11.59 -2.16
C LEU A 59 0.90 -11.85 -3.67
N GLY A 60 2.05 -12.05 -4.33
CA GLY A 60 2.14 -12.29 -5.77
C GLY A 60 1.87 -11.04 -6.62
N THR A 61 2.13 -9.85 -6.08
CA THR A 61 1.87 -8.55 -6.72
C THR A 61 2.86 -7.51 -6.23
N ALA A 62 3.04 -6.44 -6.99
CA ALA A 62 3.84 -5.30 -6.56
C ALA A 62 3.24 -4.61 -5.33
N ILE A 63 4.10 -3.96 -4.55
CA ILE A 63 3.71 -3.10 -3.44
C ILE A 63 4.01 -1.64 -3.81
N LEU A 64 3.02 -0.76 -3.71
CA LEU A 64 3.24 0.68 -3.79
C LEU A 64 3.44 1.22 -2.37
N VAL A 65 4.69 1.49 -2.03
CA VAL A 65 5.12 1.98 -0.72
C VAL A 65 4.91 3.49 -0.66
N ALA A 66 4.09 3.94 0.29
CA ALA A 66 3.78 5.36 0.45
C ALA A 66 5.04 6.20 0.71
N ARG A 67 5.11 7.38 0.08
CA ARG A 67 5.95 8.48 0.57
C ARG A 67 5.32 9.09 1.83
N GLN A 68 6.10 9.87 2.57
CA GLN A 68 5.61 10.58 3.76
C GLN A 68 4.43 11.50 3.41
N ASP A 69 3.45 11.57 4.33
CA ASP A 69 2.29 12.47 4.28
C ASP A 69 1.37 12.32 3.05
N VAL A 70 1.34 11.12 2.44
CA VAL A 70 0.44 10.85 1.31
C VAL A 70 -0.94 10.43 1.80
N ASP A 71 -1.96 11.02 1.19
CA ASP A 71 -3.36 10.62 1.33
C ASP A 71 -3.55 9.13 0.96
N ALA A 72 -4.16 8.36 1.88
CA ALA A 72 -4.33 6.93 1.73
C ALA A 72 -5.25 6.55 0.56
N ASP A 73 -6.25 7.38 0.25
CA ASP A 73 -7.15 7.14 -0.87
C ASP A 73 -6.42 7.36 -2.22
N ALA A 74 -5.60 8.41 -2.32
CA ALA A 74 -4.74 8.66 -3.48
C ALA A 74 -3.75 7.51 -3.71
N LEU A 75 -3.08 7.06 -2.64
CA LEU A 75 -2.19 5.90 -2.69
C LEU A 75 -2.92 4.66 -3.20
N ALA A 76 -4.10 4.38 -2.65
CA ALA A 76 -4.88 3.20 -3.02
C ALA A 76 -5.41 3.26 -4.46
N ARG A 77 -5.74 4.46 -4.97
CA ARG A 77 -6.11 4.66 -6.37
C ARG A 77 -4.92 4.41 -7.30
N GLU A 78 -3.77 5.01 -7.01
CA GLU A 78 -2.57 4.86 -7.83
C GLU A 78 -2.07 3.40 -7.81
N ALA A 79 -2.02 2.76 -6.63
CA ALA A 79 -1.63 1.36 -6.49
C ALA A 79 -2.52 0.43 -7.32
N ARG A 80 -3.85 0.58 -7.23
CA ARG A 80 -4.78 -0.23 -8.03
C ARG A 80 -4.62 0.01 -9.53
N ALA A 81 -4.43 1.26 -9.95
CA ALA A 81 -4.20 1.58 -11.35
C ALA A 81 -2.92 0.90 -11.87
N LEU A 82 -1.88 0.82 -11.04
CA LEU A 82 -0.62 0.15 -11.32
C LEU A 82 -0.67 -1.38 -11.17
N GLY A 83 -1.79 -1.97 -10.74
CA GLY A 83 -1.84 -3.41 -10.44
C GLY A 83 -0.98 -3.80 -9.24
N ALA A 84 -0.95 -2.97 -8.22
CA ALA A 84 -0.16 -3.13 -6.99
C ALA A 84 -1.05 -3.05 -5.73
N THR A 85 -0.48 -3.48 -4.60
CA THR A 85 -1.10 -3.32 -3.27
C THR A 85 -0.50 -2.10 -2.56
N PRO A 86 -1.31 -1.16 -2.04
CA PRO A 86 -0.79 -0.02 -1.30
C PRO A 86 -0.22 -0.46 0.05
N MET A 87 0.88 0.16 0.47
CA MET A 87 1.47 -0.04 1.80
C MET A 87 1.85 1.29 2.43
N THR A 88 1.53 1.49 3.70
CA THR A 88 1.87 2.70 4.44
C THR A 88 2.21 2.43 5.90
N ASP A 89 2.93 3.36 6.52
CA ASP A 89 3.25 3.34 7.95
C ASP A 89 2.11 4.00 8.71
N VAL A 90 1.68 3.40 9.83
CA VAL A 90 0.62 3.97 10.67
C VAL A 90 1.01 3.97 12.13
N GLY A 91 0.91 5.14 12.74
CA GLY A 91 0.94 5.29 14.20
C GLY A 91 -0.38 4.90 14.87
N ALA A 92 -0.35 4.77 16.20
CA ALA A 92 -1.50 4.41 17.04
C ALA A 92 -2.80 5.16 16.76
N PRO A 93 -2.78 6.49 16.60
CA PRO A 93 -4.01 7.25 16.38
C PRO A 93 -4.72 6.86 15.08
N ASN A 94 -3.96 6.43 14.07
CA ASN A 94 -4.48 6.17 12.72
C ASN A 94 -5.03 4.75 12.55
N LEU A 95 -4.74 3.83 13.48
CA LEU A 95 -5.27 2.45 13.45
C LEU A 95 -6.78 2.37 13.74
N PHE A 96 -7.39 3.43 14.25
CA PHE A 96 -8.84 3.50 14.39
C PHE A 96 -9.54 4.05 13.14
N ALA A 97 -8.76 4.53 12.17
CA ALA A 97 -9.22 5.06 10.89
C ALA A 97 -8.74 4.18 9.73
N ILE A 98 -8.77 2.86 9.91
CA ILE A 98 -8.34 1.90 8.88
C ILE A 98 -9.26 2.03 7.66
N PRO A 99 -8.71 2.23 6.46
CA PRO A 99 -9.52 2.33 5.25
C PRO A 99 -10.25 1.01 4.96
N ALA A 100 -11.43 1.06 4.36
CA ALA A 100 -12.22 -0.13 4.02
C ALA A 100 -11.78 -0.82 2.71
N PHE A 101 -10.49 -0.78 2.38
CA PHE A 101 -9.94 -1.37 1.15
C PHE A 101 -8.67 -2.18 1.39
N PRO A 102 -8.27 -3.08 0.48
CA PRO A 102 -7.00 -3.80 0.58
C PRO A 102 -5.81 -2.84 0.67
N ILE A 103 -5.14 -2.86 1.81
CA ILE A 103 -3.94 -2.06 2.13
C ILE A 103 -3.11 -2.80 3.18
N LEU A 104 -1.78 -2.72 3.04
CA LEU A 104 -0.84 -3.15 4.06
C LEU A 104 -0.53 -1.97 4.99
N LEU A 105 -0.83 -2.13 6.27
CA LEU A 105 -0.54 -1.17 7.31
C LEU A 105 0.61 -1.71 8.16
N VAL A 106 1.74 -1.03 8.11
CA VAL A 106 2.90 -1.39 8.91
C VAL A 106 2.89 -0.55 10.18
N VAL A 107 2.87 -1.23 11.32
CA VAL A 107 2.95 -0.62 12.65
C VAL A 107 4.37 -0.85 13.17
N ARG A 108 4.95 0.18 13.78
CA ARG A 108 6.29 0.11 14.41
C ARG A 108 6.28 0.18 15.93
N ASP A 109 5.14 0.45 16.55
CA ASP A 109 5.02 0.54 18.00
C ASP A 109 4.61 -0.81 18.59
N GLU A 110 5.54 -1.43 19.33
CA GLU A 110 5.32 -2.71 20.02
C GLU A 110 4.13 -2.65 20.99
N THR A 111 3.91 -1.51 21.65
CA THR A 111 2.82 -1.33 22.62
C THR A 111 1.46 -1.48 21.95
N ILE A 112 1.34 -0.94 20.74
CA ILE A 112 0.15 -1.11 19.91
C ILE A 112 0.02 -2.58 19.51
N ALA A 113 1.10 -3.17 19.02
CA ALA A 113 1.07 -4.53 18.53
C ALA A 113 0.65 -5.52 19.61
N GLU A 114 1.14 -5.36 20.84
CA GLU A 114 0.72 -6.14 21.99
C GLU A 114 -0.76 -5.91 22.33
N ARG A 115 -1.20 -4.64 22.39
CA ARG A 115 -2.58 -4.29 22.73
C ARG A 115 -3.61 -4.86 21.75
N PHE A 116 -3.26 -4.93 20.47
CA PHE A 116 -4.15 -5.38 19.40
C PHE A 116 -3.82 -6.78 18.88
N GLU A 117 -2.88 -7.49 19.53
CA GLU A 117 -2.42 -8.82 19.14
C GLU A 117 -2.04 -8.91 17.66
N LEU A 118 -1.34 -7.88 17.16
CA LEU A 118 -1.02 -7.77 15.74
C LEU A 118 -0.05 -8.89 15.30
N PRO A 119 -0.24 -9.46 14.09
CA PRO A 119 0.71 -10.42 13.55
C PRO A 119 2.06 -9.73 13.34
N ARG A 120 3.13 -10.45 13.73
CA ARG A 120 4.51 -9.99 13.56
C ARG A 120 5.06 -10.49 12.24
N LEU A 121 5.66 -9.58 11.48
CA LEU A 121 6.48 -9.94 10.34
C LEU A 121 7.94 -9.97 10.80
N ASP A 122 8.33 -11.10 11.38
CA ASP A 122 9.72 -11.36 11.75
C ASP A 122 10.54 -11.60 10.47
N LEU A 123 11.48 -10.69 10.22
CA LEU A 123 12.48 -10.86 9.17
C LEU A 123 13.64 -11.69 9.72
N ALA A 124 13.36 -12.95 10.08
CA ALA A 124 14.40 -13.95 10.16
C ALA A 124 14.71 -14.45 8.73
N ASP A 125 16.00 -14.56 8.44
CA ASP A 125 16.60 -14.98 7.15
C ASP A 125 16.06 -16.33 6.64
#